data_AF-A0A2V7XP37-F1
#
_entry.id   AF-A0A2V7XP37-F1
#
_cell.length_a   1.000
_cell.length_b   1.000
_cell.length_c   1.000
_cell.angle_alpha   90.00
_cell.angle_beta   90.00
_cell.angle_gamma   90.00
#
_symmetry.space_group_name_H-M   'P 1'
#
loop_
_entity.id
_entity.type
_entity.pdbx_description
1 polymer ?
#
loop_
_entity_poly.entity_id
_entity_poly.type
_entity_poly.pdbx_seq_one_letter_code
_entity_poly.pdbx_strand_id
1 'polypeptide(L)' 'MPRVAIVRGLRTPFAKSGTAYARLSALDLGKLAVTELIERSGINPATVQEVVFGNV' A
#
# COMPACT_ATOMS: atom_id res chain seq x y z
N MET A 1 -28.53 0.65 -1.26
CA MET A 1 -27.09 0.97 -1.14
C MET A 1 -26.29 -0.23 -1.60
N PRO A 2 -25.25 -0.07 -2.45
CA PRO A 2 -24.39 -1.18 -2.80
C PRO A 2 -23.64 -1.69 -1.56
N ARG A 3 -23.36 -3.00 -1.53
CA ARG A 3 -22.58 -3.63 -0.45
C ARG A 3 -21.11 -3.31 -0.64
N VAL A 4 -20.41 -3.00 0.44
CA VAL A 4 -18.97 -2.71 0.45
C VAL A 4 -18.22 -3.86 1.11
N ALA A 5 -17.03 -4.19 0.60
CA ALA A 5 -16.18 -5.24 1.15
C ALA A 5 -14.69 -4.86 1.07
N ILE A 6 -13.92 -5.33 2.06
CA ILE A 6 -12.45 -5.31 2.01
C ILE A 6 -12.00 -6.59 1.31
N VAL A 7 -11.37 -6.46 0.14
CA VAL A 7 -11.02 -7.61 -0.70
C VAL A 7 -9.65 -8.17 -0.35
N ARG A 8 -8.69 -7.32 0.02
CA ARG A 8 -7.32 -7.71 0.35
C ARG A 8 -6.64 -6.65 1.21
N GLY A 9 -5.68 -7.07 2.02
CA GLY A 9 -4.76 -6.21 2.76
C GLY A 9 -3.32 -6.64 2.58
N LEU A 10 -2.40 -5.68 2.64
CA LEU A 10 -0.95 -5.89 2.61
C LEU A 10 -0.27 -4.80 3.44
N ARG A 11 0.94 -5.07 3.91
CA ARG A 11 1.80 -4.09 4.57
C ARG A 11 3.26 -4.39 4.29
N THR A 12 4.11 -3.39 4.44
CA THR A 12 5.54 -3.62 4.61
C THR A 12 5.80 -4.31 5.96
N PRO A 13 6.89 -5.09 6.09
CA PRO A 13 7.39 -5.50 7.39
C PRO A 13 7.65 -4.26 8.26
N PHE A 14 7.44 -4.35 9.57
CA PHE A 14 7.78 -3.25 10.46
C PHE A 14 9.24 -3.39 10.85
N ALA A 15 9.98 -2.29 10.77
CA ALA A 15 11.38 -2.22 11.17
C ALA A 15 11.57 -1.08 12.18
N LYS A 16 12.56 -1.23 13.06
CA LYS A 16 12.92 -0.18 14.02
C LYS A 16 13.37 1.08 13.27
N SER A 17 12.98 2.26 13.75
CA SER A 17 13.44 3.52 13.17
C SER A 17 14.96 3.59 13.10
N GLY A 18 15.50 4.12 11.99
CA GLY A 18 16.93 4.17 11.72
C GLY A 18 17.58 2.86 11.31
N THR A 19 16.81 1.81 10.96
CA THR A 19 17.35 0.49 10.56
C THR A 19 17.06 0.14 9.09
N ALA A 20 16.34 -0.95 8.81
CA ALA A 20 16.18 -1.55 7.48
C ALA A 20 15.63 -0.60 6.39
N TYR A 21 14.88 0.44 6.79
CA TYR A 21 14.31 1.44 5.88
C TYR A 21 14.87 2.84 6.08
N ALA A 22 16.02 2.99 6.75
CA ALA A 22 16.57 4.30 7.13
C ALA A 22 16.83 5.25 5.94
N ARG A 23 16.96 4.71 4.73
CA ARG A 23 17.21 5.48 3.49
C ARG A 23 15.98 5.63 2.60
N LEU A 24 14.81 5.15 3.03
CA LEU A 24 13.57 5.23 2.27
C LEU A 24 12.69 6.32 2.86
N SER A 25 12.05 7.10 2.00
CA SER A 25 11.01 8.03 2.41
C SER A 25 9.71 7.28 2.71
N ALA A 26 8.77 7.95 3.40
CA ALA A 26 7.42 7.42 3.59
C ALA A 26 6.72 7.14 2.24
N LEU A 27 6.98 7.97 1.22
CA LEU A 27 6.44 7.77 -0.12
C LEU A 27 7.01 6.52 -0.79
N ASP A 28 8.30 6.22 -0.60
CA ASP A 28 8.90 4.99 -1.14
C ASP A 28 8.26 3.74 -0.53
N LEU A 29 8.04 3.76 0.79
CA LEU A 29 7.36 2.66 1.49
C LEU A 29 5.90 2.53 1.06
N GLY A 30 5.19 3.66 0.88
CA GLY A 30 3.82 3.67 0.37
C GLY A 30 3.71 3.11 -1.04
N LYS A 31 4.62 3.52 -1.95
CA LYS A 31 4.71 2.98 -3.31
C LYS A 31 4.95 1.47 -3.30
N LEU A 32 5.87 0.99 -2.46
CA LEU A 32 6.18 -0.44 -2.35
C LEU A 32 4.96 -1.24 -1.89
N ALA A 33 4.26 -0.79 -0.85
CA ALA A 33 3.07 -1.47 -0.34
C ALA A 33 1.92 -1.48 -1.36
N VAL A 34 1.65 -0.35 -2.02
CA VAL A 34 0.54 -0.24 -2.98
C VAL A 34 0.83 -1.05 -4.25
N THR A 35 2.05 -0.97 -4.80
CA THR A 35 2.43 -1.72 -6.01
C THR A 35 2.27 -3.22 -5.79
N GLU A 36 2.78 -3.72 -4.67
CA GLU A 36 2.69 -5.15 -4.35
C GLU A 36 1.25 -5.58 -4.02
N LEU A 37 0.43 -4.69 -3.44
CA LEU A 37 -1.00 -4.97 -3.21
C LEU A 37 -1.74 -5.16 -4.53
N ILE A 38 -1.53 -4.26 -5.49
CA ILE A 38 -2.13 -4.34 -6.83
C ILE A 38 -1.70 -5.64 -7.50
N GLU A 39 -0.40 -5.92 -7.55
CA GLU A 39 0.15 -7.12 -8.18
C GLU A 39 -0.44 -8.40 -7.56
N ARG A 40 -0.44 -8.53 -6.23
CA ARG A 40 -0.97 -9.72 -5.54
C ARG A 40 -2.49 -9.84 -5.61
N SER A 41 -3.19 -8.72 -5.78
CA SER A 41 -4.65 -8.72 -5.91
C SER A 41 -5.12 -9.11 -7.30
N GLY A 42 -4.27 -8.99 -8.32
CA GLY A 42 -4.62 -9.27 -9.72
C GLY A 42 -5.64 -8.30 -10.30
N ILE A 43 -5.89 -7.15 -9.67
CA ILE A 43 -6.83 -6.16 -10.19
C ILE A 43 -6.17 -5.34 -11.30
N ASN A 44 -6.96 -4.92 -12.29
CA ASN A 44 -6.49 -3.97 -13.30
C ASN A 44 -6.24 -2.60 -12.63
N PRO A 45 -5.00 -2.07 -12.64
CA PRO A 45 -4.70 -0.77 -12.03
C PRO A 45 -5.59 0.38 -12.55
N ALA A 46 -6.00 0.31 -13.82
CA ALA A 46 -6.86 1.33 -14.44
C ALA A 46 -8.30 1.36 -13.89
N THR A 47 -8.71 0.35 -13.11
CA THR A 47 -10.03 0.32 -12.45
C THR A 47 -10.03 0.96 -11.06
N VAL A 48 -8.85 1.32 -10.53
CA VAL A 48 -8.74 2.02 -9.26
C VAL A 48 -9.17 3.47 -9.44
N GLN A 49 -10.21 3.88 -8.73
CA GLN A 49 -10.80 5.21 -8.85
C GLN A 49 -10.15 6.23 -7.90
N GLU A 50 -9.68 5.77 -6.75
CA GLU A 50 -9.13 6.63 -5.71
C GLU A 50 -8.09 5.87 -4.89
N VAL A 51 -7.04 6.59 -4.45
CA VAL A 51 -6.05 6.10 -3.50
C VAL A 51 -5.99 7.08 -2.34
N VAL A 52 -6.33 6.62 -1.15
CA VAL A 52 -6.21 7.40 0.09
C VAL A 52 -5.08 6.81 0.92
N PHE A 53 -4.06 7.62 1.19
CA PHE A 53 -2.87 7.19 1.95
C PHE A 53 -2.62 8.14 3.13
N GLY A 54 -2.63 7.60 4.34
CA GLY A 54 -2.34 8.38 5.55
C GLY A 54 -0.84 8.54 5.78
N ASN A 55 -0.40 9.76 6.09
CA ASN A 55 0.98 10.07 6.50
C ASN A 55 0.94 11.19 7.56
N VAL A 56 1.82 11.13 8.56
CA VAL A 56 2.05 12.18 9.57
C VAL A 56 3.45 12.76 9.47
#